data_AF-A0A2A2KM04-F1
#
_entry.id   AF-A0A2A2KM04-F1
#
_cell.length_a   1.000
_cell.length_b   1.000
_cell.length_c   1.000
_cell.angle_alpha   90.00
_cell.angle_beta   90.00
_cell.angle_gamma   90.00
#
_symmetry.space_group_name_H-M   'P 1'
#
loop_
_entity.id
_entity.type
_entity.pdbx_description
1 polymer ?
#
loop_
_entity_poly.entity_id
_entity_poly.type
_entity_poly.pdbx_seq_one_letter_code
_entity_poly.pdbx_strand_id
1 'polypeptide(L)'
;MSRARTADDILNVNVGGKKYTVRRTDLLADPRSKLAEWFKPGTTKPIAQDKGGNYYLDRDAKSFRHILAYLRLKKEKFVPSLALPSKPDDLAKLVGECEALNLAELKEMALDLLTKYQRTEEQHYVTSYVQNQIALKKKPSREEECQPNSAYDEWDNL
;
A
#
# COMPACT_ATOMS: atom_id res chain seq x y z
N MET A 1 -41.01 -20.27 2.98
CA MET A 1 -39.97 -20.93 3.79
C MET A 1 -38.68 -20.12 3.67
N SER A 2 -38.18 -19.52 4.74
CA SER A 2 -36.87 -18.85 4.74
C SER A 2 -35.77 -19.90 4.66
N ARG A 3 -34.99 -19.90 3.57
CA ARG A 3 -33.84 -20.79 3.42
C ARG A 3 -32.87 -20.59 4.59
N ALA A 4 -32.43 -21.67 5.23
CA ALA A 4 -31.41 -21.60 6.26
C ALA A 4 -30.12 -20.99 5.66
N ARG A 5 -29.57 -19.95 6.31
CA ARG A 5 -28.32 -19.32 5.88
C ARG A 5 -27.16 -20.28 6.17
N THR A 6 -26.49 -20.76 5.12
CA THR A 6 -25.37 -21.70 5.26
C THR A 6 -24.03 -20.99 5.12
N ALA A 7 -22.97 -21.62 5.64
CA ALA A 7 -21.61 -21.10 5.54
C ALA A 7 -21.13 -20.94 4.08
N ASP A 8 -21.68 -21.70 3.13
CA ASP A 8 -21.25 -21.72 1.73
C ASP A 8 -22.17 -20.93 0.79
N ASP A 9 -23.08 -20.12 1.35
CA ASP A 9 -23.97 -19.29 0.54
C ASP A 9 -23.17 -18.31 -0.35
N ILE A 10 -23.60 -18.18 -1.60
CA ILE A 10 -23.18 -17.09 -2.49
C ILE A 10 -23.99 -15.85 -2.13
N LEU A 11 -23.29 -14.76 -1.86
CA LEU A 11 -23.83 -13.48 -1.44
C LEU A 11 -23.47 -12.39 -2.45
N ASN A 12 -24.41 -11.47 -2.67
CA ASN A 12 -24.15 -10.24 -3.42
C ASN A 12 -24.02 -9.08 -2.46
N VAL A 13 -22.90 -8.38 -2.53
CA VAL A 13 -22.55 -7.24 -1.68
C VAL A 13 -22.29 -6.03 -2.57
N ASN A 14 -23.05 -4.96 -2.36
CA ASN A 14 -22.85 -3.67 -2.98
C ASN A 14 -21.94 -2.82 -2.07
N VAL A 15 -20.74 -2.49 -2.54
CA VAL A 15 -19.74 -1.70 -1.81
C VAL A 15 -19.55 -0.37 -2.53
N GLY A 16 -20.04 0.72 -1.94
CA GLY A 16 -19.91 2.07 -2.51
C GLY A 16 -20.46 2.19 -3.93
N GLY A 17 -21.51 1.41 -4.26
CA GLY A 17 -22.12 1.36 -5.60
C GLY A 17 -21.60 0.23 -6.51
N LYS A 18 -20.52 -0.46 -6.13
CA LYS A 18 -19.97 -1.58 -6.91
C LYS A 18 -20.42 -2.92 -6.35
N LYS A 19 -21.00 -3.77 -7.19
CA LYS A 19 -21.46 -5.11 -6.81
C LYS A 19 -20.32 -6.12 -6.83
N TYR A 20 -20.26 -6.92 -5.77
CA TYR A 20 -19.35 -8.04 -5.58
C TYR A 20 -20.15 -9.30 -5.27
N THR A 21 -19.88 -10.37 -6.00
CA THR A 21 -20.41 -11.70 -5.69
C THR A 21 -19.32 -12.48 -4.95
N VAL A 22 -19.64 -12.94 -3.74
CA VAL A 22 -18.68 -13.52 -2.80
C VAL A 22 -19.28 -14.74 -2.11
N ARG A 23 -18.44 -15.68 -1.66
CA ARG A 23 -18.89 -16.75 -0.77
C ARG A 23 -18.90 -16.27 0.67
N ARG A 24 -19.91 -16.64 1.44
CA ARG A 24 -19.98 -16.32 2.87
C ARG A 24 -18.73 -16.84 3.60
N THR A 25 -18.25 -18.04 3.28
CA THR A 25 -17.01 -18.59 3.83
C THR A 25 -15.79 -17.69 3.65
N ASP A 26 -15.71 -16.92 2.56
CA ASP A 26 -14.60 -15.97 2.35
C ASP A 26 -14.70 -14.80 3.34
N LEU A 27 -15.91 -14.25 3.56
CA LEU A 27 -16.15 -13.16 4.53
C LEU A 27 -15.95 -13.59 5.98
N LEU A 28 -16.08 -14.89 6.26
CA LEU A 28 -15.84 -15.49 7.58
C LEU A 28 -14.37 -15.87 7.82
N ALA A 29 -13.48 -15.69 6.84
CA ALA A 29 -12.08 -16.10 6.93
C ALA A 29 -11.29 -15.39 8.05
N ASP A 30 -11.73 -14.18 8.44
CA ASP A 30 -11.23 -13.52 9.64
C ASP A 30 -12.35 -13.37 10.69
N PRO A 31 -12.38 -14.24 11.71
CA PRO A 31 -13.43 -14.24 12.74
C PRO A 31 -13.51 -12.96 13.58
N ARG A 32 -12.45 -12.14 13.61
CA ARG A 32 -12.40 -10.89 14.39
C ARG A 32 -12.88 -9.68 13.59
N SER A 33 -13.09 -9.84 12.28
CA SER A 33 -13.53 -8.76 11.40
C SER A 33 -15.03 -8.47 11.56
N LYS A 34 -15.43 -7.23 11.25
CA LYS A 34 -16.86 -6.86 11.16
C LYS A 34 -17.59 -7.63 10.07
N LEU A 35 -16.88 -8.03 9.01
CA LEU A 35 -17.43 -8.88 7.96
C LEU A 35 -17.87 -10.22 8.54
N ALA A 36 -17.05 -10.83 9.40
CA ALA A 36 -17.44 -12.09 10.02
C ALA A 36 -18.68 -11.94 10.92
N GLU A 37 -18.77 -10.85 11.68
CA GLU A 37 -19.92 -10.55 12.53
C GLU A 37 -21.23 -10.40 11.73
N TRP A 38 -21.20 -9.61 10.65
CA TRP A 38 -22.37 -9.33 9.83
C TRP A 38 -22.84 -10.52 9.01
N PHE A 39 -21.91 -11.35 8.56
CA PHE A 39 -22.18 -12.46 7.65
C PHE A 39 -22.18 -13.82 8.34
N LYS A 40 -22.07 -13.90 9.66
CA LYS A 40 -22.21 -15.18 10.40
C LYS A 40 -23.60 -15.79 10.21
N PRO A 41 -23.70 -17.12 10.03
CA PRO A 41 -24.98 -17.80 10.10
C PRO A 41 -25.65 -17.54 11.46
N GLY A 42 -26.93 -17.16 11.44
CA GLY A 42 -27.67 -16.83 12.66
C GLY A 42 -27.57 -15.38 13.13
N THR A 43 -26.86 -14.49 12.42
CA THR A 43 -26.84 -13.05 12.75
C THR A 43 -28.25 -12.48 12.75
N THR A 44 -28.68 -11.96 13.90
CA THR A 44 -30.03 -11.42 14.14
C THR A 44 -30.23 -10.02 13.56
N LYS A 45 -29.15 -9.25 13.38
CA LYS A 45 -29.16 -7.92 12.77
C LYS A 45 -28.24 -7.89 11.54
N PRO A 46 -28.71 -8.37 10.36
CA PRO A 46 -27.95 -8.24 9.13
C PRO A 46 -27.78 -6.76 8.75
N ILE A 47 -26.72 -6.45 8.01
CA ILE A 47 -26.52 -5.10 7.45
C ILE A 47 -27.62 -4.76 6.44
N ALA A 48 -27.80 -3.46 6.20
CA ALA A 48 -28.76 -2.94 5.24
C ALA A 48 -28.59 -3.58 3.85
N GLN A 49 -29.68 -3.61 3.09
CA GLN A 49 -29.68 -4.05 1.69
C GLN A 49 -30.05 -2.87 0.78
N ASP A 50 -29.53 -2.87 -0.44
CA ASP A 50 -29.96 -1.94 -1.47
C ASP A 50 -31.34 -2.33 -2.04
N LYS A 51 -31.90 -1.49 -2.92
CA LYS A 51 -33.20 -1.75 -3.58
C LYS A 51 -33.24 -3.07 -4.36
N GLY A 52 -32.08 -3.65 -4.69
CA GLY A 52 -31.94 -4.92 -5.40
C GLY A 52 -31.70 -6.11 -4.47
N GLY A 53 -31.82 -5.95 -3.15
CA GLY A 53 -31.62 -7.02 -2.17
C GLY A 53 -30.15 -7.40 -1.96
N ASN A 54 -29.19 -6.60 -2.46
CA ASN A 54 -27.76 -6.84 -2.22
C ASN A 54 -27.36 -6.20 -0.90
N TYR A 55 -26.53 -6.86 -0.09
CA TYR A 55 -26.03 -6.27 1.15
C TYR A 55 -25.23 -5.01 0.85
N TYR A 56 -25.51 -3.90 1.53
CA TYR A 56 -24.91 -2.61 1.24
C TYR A 56 -23.82 -2.26 2.26
N LEU A 57 -22.64 -1.91 1.75
CA LEU A 57 -21.51 -1.38 2.50
C LEU A 57 -21.18 0.01 1.98
N ASP A 58 -21.26 1.01 2.86
CA ASP A 58 -20.92 2.39 2.56
C ASP A 58 -19.40 2.63 2.69
N ARG A 59 -18.61 1.88 1.90
CA ARG A 59 -17.15 1.82 1.95
C ARG A 59 -16.54 1.93 0.55
N ASP A 60 -15.23 2.16 0.47
CA ASP A 60 -14.55 2.29 -0.82
C ASP A 60 -14.46 0.96 -1.57
N ALA A 61 -14.99 0.95 -2.79
CA ALA A 61 -15.03 -0.24 -3.64
C ALA A 61 -13.64 -0.71 -4.11
N LYS A 62 -12.67 0.20 -4.27
CA LYS A 62 -11.34 -0.14 -4.82
C LYS A 62 -10.51 -0.87 -3.77
N SER A 63 -10.48 -0.35 -2.55
CA SER A 63 -9.86 -0.98 -1.39
C SER A 63 -10.52 -2.30 -1.03
N PHE A 64 -11.85 -2.40 -1.12
CA PHE A 64 -12.56 -3.65 -0.83
C PHE A 64 -12.13 -4.83 -1.71
N ARG A 65 -11.70 -4.56 -2.96
CA ARG A 65 -11.11 -5.61 -3.82
C ARG A 65 -9.89 -6.28 -3.17
N HIS A 66 -9.04 -5.49 -2.52
CA HIS A 66 -7.84 -5.98 -1.83
C HIS A 66 -8.20 -6.72 -0.55
N ILE A 67 -9.19 -6.21 0.20
CA ILE A 67 -9.75 -6.92 1.37
C ILE A 67 -10.29 -8.29 0.98
N LEU A 68 -11.06 -8.38 -0.11
CA LEU A 68 -11.63 -9.64 -0.58
C LEU A 68 -10.55 -10.61 -1.06
N ALA A 69 -9.50 -10.11 -1.75
CA ALA A 69 -8.36 -10.93 -2.13
C ALA A 69 -7.64 -11.48 -0.89
N TYR A 70 -7.39 -10.64 0.12
CA TYR A 70 -6.78 -11.04 1.39
C TYR A 70 -7.56 -12.16 2.08
N LEU A 71 -8.88 -12.01 2.20
CA LEU A 71 -9.74 -13.00 2.85
C LEU A 71 -9.71 -14.36 2.14
N ARG A 72 -9.68 -14.37 0.81
CA ARG A 72 -9.56 -15.60 0.00
C ARG A 72 -8.20 -16.29 0.23
N LEU A 73 -7.11 -15.53 0.14
CA LEU A 73 -5.76 -16.06 0.38
C LEU A 73 -5.61 -16.59 1.81
N LYS A 74 -6.14 -15.88 2.80
CA LYS A 74 -6.13 -16.31 4.21
C LYS A 74 -6.88 -17.62 4.42
N LYS A 75 -8.07 -17.75 3.82
CA LYS A 75 -8.86 -18.98 3.86
C LYS A 75 -8.11 -20.15 3.21
N GLU A 76 -7.43 -19.91 2.10
CA GLU A 76 -6.61 -20.89 1.39
C GLU A 76 -5.26 -21.15 2.07
N LYS A 77 -4.96 -20.45 3.18
CA LYS A 77 -3.66 -20.47 3.87
C LYS A 77 -2.47 -20.12 2.97
N PHE A 78 -2.72 -19.30 1.96
CA PHE A 78 -1.72 -18.76 1.06
C PHE A 78 -1.19 -17.41 1.56
N VAL A 79 -0.11 -16.92 0.94
CA VAL A 79 0.61 -15.69 1.35
C VAL A 79 -0.31 -14.46 1.26
N PRO A 80 -0.80 -13.89 2.39
CA PRO A 80 -1.82 -12.85 2.34
C PRO A 80 -1.32 -11.48 1.86
N SER A 81 -0.01 -11.24 1.95
CA SER A 81 0.62 -9.99 1.52
C SER A 81 0.53 -9.74 0.00
N LEU A 82 0.24 -10.77 -0.80
CA LEU A 82 0.02 -10.63 -2.24
C LEU A 82 -1.28 -9.89 -2.58
N ALA A 83 -2.20 -9.76 -1.62
CA ALA A 83 -3.41 -8.98 -1.79
C ALA A 83 -3.18 -7.46 -1.69
N LEU A 84 -1.99 -7.03 -1.22
CA LEU A 84 -1.70 -5.62 -0.97
C LEU A 84 -1.55 -4.82 -2.29
N PRO A 85 -2.03 -3.56 -2.33
CA PRO A 85 -1.74 -2.64 -3.41
C PRO A 85 -0.25 -2.30 -3.51
N SER A 86 0.22 -2.02 -4.73
CA SER A 86 1.61 -1.60 -4.99
C SER A 86 1.86 -0.09 -4.82
N LYS A 87 0.81 0.73 -4.76
CA LYS A 87 0.95 2.19 -4.63
C LYS A 87 0.79 2.61 -3.17
N PRO A 88 1.64 3.52 -2.66
CA PRO A 88 1.54 3.97 -1.27
C PRO A 88 0.20 4.66 -0.96
N ASP A 89 -0.35 5.44 -1.89
CA ASP A 89 -1.66 6.08 -1.71
C ASP A 89 -2.79 5.08 -1.54
N ASP A 90 -2.77 3.99 -2.32
CA ASP A 90 -3.77 2.93 -2.24
C ASP A 90 -3.58 2.10 -0.96
N LEU A 91 -2.34 1.92 -0.49
CA LEU A 91 -2.05 1.30 0.81
C LEU A 91 -2.59 2.16 1.96
N ALA A 92 -2.40 3.47 1.94
CA ALA A 92 -2.91 4.37 2.97
C ALA A 92 -4.46 4.33 3.04
N LYS A 93 -5.13 4.33 1.88
CA LYS A 93 -6.58 4.13 1.81
C LYS A 93 -6.99 2.77 2.36
N LEU A 94 -6.26 1.70 2.00
CA LEU A 94 -6.53 0.36 2.50
C LEU A 94 -6.40 0.28 4.03
N VAL A 95 -5.41 0.94 4.63
CA VAL A 95 -5.25 1.01 6.10
C VAL A 95 -6.50 1.59 6.76
N GLY A 96 -7.04 2.69 6.23
CA GLY A 96 -8.28 3.28 6.73
C GLY A 96 -9.50 2.35 6.63
N GLU A 97 -9.58 1.57 5.54
CA GLU A 97 -10.63 0.54 5.39
C GLU A 97 -10.45 -0.63 6.37
N CYS A 98 -9.21 -1.06 6.61
CA CYS A 98 -8.91 -2.13 7.54
C CYS A 98 -9.27 -1.76 8.98
N GLU A 99 -9.01 -0.51 9.37
CA GLU A 99 -9.44 0.02 10.67
C GLU A 99 -10.96 -0.03 10.81
N ALA A 100 -11.68 0.48 9.79
CA ALA A 100 -13.13 0.53 9.82
C ALA A 100 -13.80 -0.85 9.87
N LEU A 101 -13.19 -1.88 9.27
CA LEU A 101 -13.69 -3.26 9.23
C LEU A 101 -13.07 -4.19 10.29
N ASN A 102 -12.18 -3.66 11.15
CA ASN A 102 -11.45 -4.42 12.16
C ASN A 102 -10.61 -5.59 11.59
N LEU A 103 -9.83 -5.30 10.55
CA LEU A 103 -8.93 -6.25 9.89
C LEU A 103 -7.47 -6.00 10.34
N ALA A 104 -7.17 -6.30 11.60
CA ALA A 104 -5.89 -5.96 12.23
C ALA A 104 -4.68 -6.55 11.49
N GLU A 105 -4.71 -7.82 11.11
CA GLU A 105 -3.58 -8.47 10.43
C GLU A 105 -3.31 -7.87 9.04
N LEU A 106 -4.35 -7.54 8.27
CA LEU A 106 -4.21 -6.87 6.99
C LEU A 106 -3.67 -5.44 7.16
N LYS A 107 -4.13 -4.74 8.20
CA LYS A 107 -3.65 -3.40 8.56
C LYS A 107 -2.15 -3.40 8.84
N GLU A 108 -1.66 -4.30 9.70
CA GLU A 108 -0.24 -4.39 10.05
C GLU A 108 0.63 -4.65 8.82
N MET A 109 0.24 -5.59 7.95
CA MET A 109 0.99 -5.85 6.71
C MET A 109 1.02 -4.63 5.77
N ALA A 110 -0.07 -3.85 5.69
CA ALA A 110 -0.12 -2.64 4.89
C ALA A 110 0.77 -1.52 5.48
N LEU A 111 0.78 -1.35 6.80
CA LEU A 111 1.65 -0.41 7.51
C LEU A 111 3.14 -0.76 7.37
N ASP A 112 3.47 -2.04 7.48
CA ASP A 112 4.83 -2.54 7.25
C ASP A 112 5.31 -2.19 5.83
N LEU A 113 4.44 -2.36 4.84
CA LEU A 113 4.77 -2.05 3.45
C LEU A 113 4.92 -0.53 3.23
N LEU A 114 4.05 0.30 3.82
CA LEU A 114 4.18 1.76 3.79
C LEU A 114 5.50 2.24 4.41
N THR A 115 5.90 1.67 5.54
CA THR A 115 7.17 1.99 6.21
C THR A 115 8.36 1.63 5.32
N LYS A 116 8.28 0.53 4.56
CA LYS A 116 9.31 0.15 3.59
C LYS A 116 9.40 1.15 2.43
N TYR A 117 8.28 1.71 1.96
CA TYR A 117 8.32 2.76 0.93
C TYR A 117 9.05 4.00 1.45
N GLN A 118 8.70 4.49 2.64
CA GLN A 118 9.36 5.65 3.27
C GLN A 118 10.88 5.44 3.42
N ARG A 119 11.29 4.29 3.96
CA ARG A 119 12.71 3.95 4.09
C ARG A 119 13.43 3.88 2.74
N THR A 120 12.77 3.38 1.70
CA THR A 120 13.39 3.26 0.36
C THR A 120 13.64 4.64 -0.25
N GLU A 121 12.67 5.56 -0.12
CA GLU A 121 12.81 6.94 -0.59
C GLU A 121 13.90 7.70 0.18
N GLU A 122 13.91 7.60 1.51
CA GLU A 122 14.96 8.18 2.35
C GLU A 122 16.34 7.60 2.02
N GLN A 123 16.45 6.29 1.86
CA GLN A 123 17.71 5.63 1.52
C GLN A 123 18.20 6.02 0.12
N HIS A 124 17.32 6.16 -0.87
CA HIS A 124 17.67 6.66 -2.20
C HIS A 124 18.13 8.12 -2.15
N TYR A 125 17.48 8.97 -1.35
CA TYR A 125 17.93 10.35 -1.14
C TYR A 125 19.30 10.40 -0.45
N VAL A 126 19.51 9.67 0.65
CA VAL A 126 20.79 9.64 1.36
C VAL A 126 21.90 9.08 0.48
N THR A 127 21.64 7.99 -0.25
CA THR A 127 22.62 7.39 -1.16
C THR A 127 22.99 8.34 -2.29
N SER A 128 22.01 8.96 -2.94
CA SER A 128 22.26 9.93 -4.03
C SER A 128 22.95 11.19 -3.51
N TYR A 129 22.56 11.69 -2.33
CA TYR A 129 23.22 12.83 -1.67
C TYR A 129 24.68 12.52 -1.33
N VAL A 130 24.95 11.37 -0.69
CA VAL A 130 26.31 10.95 -0.34
C VAL A 130 27.16 10.73 -1.60
N GLN A 131 26.62 10.10 -2.65
CA GLN A 131 27.32 9.95 -3.93
C GLN A 131 27.65 11.30 -4.56
N ASN A 132 26.71 12.25 -4.56
CA ASN A 132 26.93 13.61 -5.06
C ASN A 132 28.02 14.35 -4.24
N GLN A 133 27.99 14.25 -2.91
CA GLN A 133 29.01 14.88 -2.04
C GLN A 133 30.39 14.25 -2.23
N ILE A 134 30.47 12.93 -2.39
CA ILE A 134 31.73 12.23 -2.70
C ILE A 134 32.25 12.66 -4.09
N ALA A 135 31.38 12.79 -5.08
CA ALA A 135 31.75 13.24 -6.43
C ALA A 135 32.23 14.71 -6.42
N LEU A 136 31.59 15.59 -5.65
CA LEU A 136 32.02 16.99 -5.48
C LEU A 136 33.39 17.08 -4.82
N LYS A 137 33.66 16.26 -3.79
CA LYS A 137 34.98 16.20 -3.14
C LYS A 137 36.08 15.57 -4.00
N LYS A 138 35.72 14.87 -5.08
CA LYS A 138 36.68 14.29 -6.04
C LYS A 138 37.06 15.23 -7.19
N LYS A 139 36.49 16.43 -7.31
CA LYS A 139 36.97 17.42 -8.28
C LYS A 139 38.33 17.97 -7.81
N PRO A 140 39.44 17.75 -8.52
CA PRO A 140 40.71 18.37 -8.17
C PRO A 140 40.63 19.86 -8.50
N SER A 141 41.01 20.70 -7.53
CA SER A 141 41.30 22.11 -7.73
C SER A 141 42.46 22.24 -8.71
N ARG A 142 42.16 22.53 -9.98
CA ARG A 142 43.15 23.09 -10.91
C ARG A 142 43.20 24.59 -10.69
N GLU A 143 44.05 25.01 -9.77
CA GLU A 143 44.56 26.38 -9.68
C GLU A 143 46.07 26.30 -9.46
N GLU A 144 46.82 26.08 -10.55
CA GLU A 144 48.23 26.51 -10.68
C GLU A 144 48.47 26.88 -12.14
N GLU A 145 48.07 28.08 -12.52
CA GLU A 145 48.72 28.84 -13.59
C GLU A 145 48.57 30.34 -13.26
N CYS A 146 49.49 30.82 -12.43
CA CYS A 146 49.80 32.23 -12.20
C CYS A 146 51.34 32.31 -12.25
N GLN A 147 52.03 33.20 -12.94
CA GLN A 147 51.66 34.37 -13.74
C GLN A 147 52.96 34.90 -14.43
N PRO A 148 52.95 36.02 -15.17
CA PRO A 148 53.93 36.37 -16.21
C PRO A 148 55.18 37.03 -15.63
N ASN A 149 56.29 37.01 -16.38
CA ASN A 149 57.34 38.02 -16.20
C ASN A 149 57.83 38.53 -17.55
N SER A 150 57.37 39.76 -17.85
CA SER A 150 58.04 40.73 -18.69
C SER A 150 59.21 41.32 -17.89
N ALA A 151 60.42 41.27 -18.43
CA ALA A 151 61.45 42.26 -18.14
C ALA A 151 62.46 42.29 -19.30
N TYR A 152 62.65 43.49 -19.83
CA TYR A 152 63.75 43.92 -20.68
C TYR A 152 65.11 43.50 -20.10
N ASP A 153 66.07 43.20 -20.98
CA ASP A 153 67.31 44.00 -21.06
C ASP A 153 68.06 43.70 -22.38
N GLU A 154 68.23 44.76 -23.18
CA GLU A 154 69.15 44.87 -24.31
C GLU A 154 70.61 45.09 -23.82
N TRP A 155 71.57 44.96 -24.75
CA TRP A 155 73.01 45.33 -24.72
C TRP A 155 73.94 44.28 -24.05
N ASP A 156 74.91 43.64 -24.73
CA ASP A 156 76.01 44.15 -25.56
C ASP A 156 76.44 43.10 -26.64
N ASN A 157 76.47 43.43 -27.93
CA ASN A 157 77.57 44.03 -28.72
C ASN A 157 78.69 43.06 -29.18
N LEU A 158 78.79 42.95 -30.52
CA LEU A 158 79.97 42.65 -31.37
C LEU A 158 80.58 41.23 -31.33
#